data_AF-A0A1T5BND6-F1
#
_entry.id   AF-A0A1T5BND6-F1
#
_cell.length_a   1.000
_cell.length_b   1.000
_cell.length_c   1.000
_cell.angle_alpha   90.00
_cell.angle_beta   90.00
_cell.angle_gamma   90.00
#
_symmetry.space_group_name_H-M   'P 1'
#
loop_
_entity.id
_entity.type
_entity.pdbx_description
1 polymer ?
#
loop_
_entity_poly.entity_id
_entity_poly.type
_entity_poly.pdbx_seq_one_letter_code
_entity_poly.pdbx_strand_id
1 'polypeptide(L)' 'MANPLLTWPAADARRRIHIEPAGARVVWSFGPRDMQRHADTAGQALDAALERIGHEDAVIIYGGRG' A
#
# COMPACT_ATOMS: atom_id res chain seq x y z
N MET A 1 -8.99 -29.01 4.69
CA MET A 1 -9.80 -27.79 4.56
C MET A 1 -8.87 -26.60 4.61
N ALA A 2 -8.64 -25.91 3.48
CA ALA A 2 -7.79 -24.73 3.42
C ALA A 2 -8.50 -23.53 4.05
N ASN A 3 -7.81 -22.78 4.90
CA ASN A 3 -8.36 -21.60 5.56
C ASN A 3 -8.57 -20.48 4.51
N PRO A 4 -9.81 -20.00 4.28
CA PRO A 4 -10.10 -18.99 3.27
C PRO A 4 -9.48 -17.60 3.56
N LEU A 5 -8.98 -17.39 4.78
CA LEU A 5 -8.17 -16.20 5.14
C LEU A 5 -6.68 -16.36 4.80
N LEU A 6 -6.22 -17.58 4.50
CA LEU A 6 -4.86 -17.92 4.06
C LEU A 6 -4.79 -18.25 2.57
N THR A 7 -5.92 -18.50 1.92
CA THR A 7 -6.00 -18.45 0.46
C THR A 7 -6.01 -16.99 0.06
N TRP A 8 -4.86 -16.44 -0.35
CA TRP A 8 -4.83 -15.20 -1.12
C TRP A 8 -5.90 -15.36 -2.22
N PRO A 9 -6.97 -14.55 -2.24
CA PRO A 9 -7.94 -14.65 -3.31
C PRO A 9 -7.15 -14.38 -4.60
N ALA A 10 -7.28 -15.30 -5.54
CA ALA A 10 -6.75 -15.10 -6.87
C ALA A 10 -7.24 -13.74 -7.38
N ALA A 11 -6.30 -12.84 -7.64
CA ALA A 11 -6.51 -11.57 -8.34
C ALA A 11 -7.40 -10.51 -7.65
N ASP A 12 -7.08 -10.12 -6.42
CA ASP A 12 -7.34 -8.71 -6.08
C ASP A 12 -6.34 -7.84 -6.86
N ALA A 13 -6.71 -7.45 -8.09
CA ALA A 13 -5.92 -6.62 -8.99
C ALA A 13 -5.79 -5.16 -8.49
N ARG A 14 -6.40 -4.83 -7.35
CA ARG A 14 -6.35 -3.50 -6.76
C ARG A 14 -4.94 -3.20 -6.31
N ARG A 15 -4.51 -1.98 -6.57
CA ARG A 15 -3.23 -1.48 -6.08
C ARG A 15 -3.26 -1.44 -4.55
N ARG A 16 -2.20 -1.95 -3.93
CA ARG A 16 -2.04 -1.97 -2.47
C ARG A 16 -1.09 -0.86 -2.10
N ILE A 17 -1.50 0.05 -1.23
CA ILE A 17 -0.63 1.12 -0.76
C ILE A 17 0.08 0.59 0.49
N HIS A 18 1.39 0.44 0.39
CA HIS A 18 2.26 0.15 1.52
C HIS A 18 2.84 1.46 2.01
N ILE A 19 2.73 1.75 3.31
CA ILE A 19 3.33 2.92 3.94
C ILE A 19 4.08 2.43 5.17
N GLU A 20 5.39 2.67 5.22
CA GLU A 20 6.28 2.19 6.27
C GLU A 20 7.15 3.34 6.80
N PRO A 21 7.46 3.36 8.10
CA PRO A 21 8.43 4.29 8.64
C PRO A 21 9.84 3.97 8.12
N ALA A 22 10.57 5.01 7.72
CA ALA A 22 11.95 4.95 7.24
C ALA A 22 12.79 6.02 7.95
N GLY A 23 13.08 5.78 9.24
CA GLY A 23 13.78 6.74 10.10
C GLY A 23 12.93 7.97 10.40
N ALA A 24 13.42 9.16 10.07
CA ALA A 24 12.70 10.43 10.25
C ALA A 24 11.66 10.70 9.14
N ARG A 25 11.53 9.80 8.16
CA ARG A 25 10.62 9.90 7.01
C ARG A 25 9.73 8.67 6.94
N VAL A 26 8.81 8.67 5.99
CA VAL A 26 8.06 7.49 5.57
C VAL A 26 8.42 7.13 4.14
N VAL A 27 8.35 5.84 3.83
CA VAL A 27 8.40 5.31 2.47
C VAL A 27 7.07 4.69 2.11
N TRP A 28 6.72 4.78 0.83
CA TRP A 28 5.52 4.14 0.31
C TRP A 28 5.72 3.53 -1.07
N SER A 29 4.93 2.52 -1.38
CA SER A 29 4.95 1.83 -2.68
C SER A 29 3.61 1.15 -2.99
N PHE A 30 3.40 0.76 -4.25
CA PHE A 30 2.20 0.00 -4.66
C PHE A 30 2.32 -1.53 -4.50
N GLY A 31 3.34 -1.99 -3.78
CA GLY A 31 3.63 -3.39 -3.57
C GLY A 31 5.10 -3.65 -3.26
N PRO A 32 5.44 -4.89 -2.87
CA PRO A 32 6.79 -5.26 -2.44
C PRO A 32 7.85 -5.23 -3.56
N ARG A 33 7.42 -5.15 -4.83
CA ARG A 33 8.30 -5.05 -6.01
C ARG A 33 8.27 -3.68 -6.68
N ASP A 34 7.44 -2.75 -6.20
CA ASP A 34 7.36 -1.39 -6.74
C ASP A 34 8.49 -0.52 -6.16
N MET A 35 8.86 0.52 -6.90
CA MET A 35 9.87 1.47 -6.45
C MET A 35 9.37 2.23 -5.22
N GLN A 36 10.16 2.19 -4.13
CA GLN A 36 9.86 2.95 -2.93
C GLN A 36 10.01 4.46 -3.17
N ARG A 37 9.06 5.23 -2.65
CA ARG A 37 9.02 6.70 -2.72
C ARG A 37 9.02 7.26 -1.32
N HIS A 38 9.69 8.39 -1.12
CA HIS A 38 9.80 9.01 0.19
C HIS A 38 8.75 10.11 0.36
N ALA A 39 8.26 10.26 1.58
CA ALA A 39 7.46 11.41 2.01
C ALA A 39 7.85 11.79 3.45
N ASP A 40 7.56 13.04 3.83
CA ASP A 40 7.90 13.53 5.17
C ASP A 40 6.88 13.06 6.22
N THR A 41 5.64 12.72 5.81
CA THR A 41 4.59 12.21 6.71
C THR A 41 3.76 11.11 6.05
N ALA A 42 3.13 10.25 6.87
CA ALA A 42 2.22 9.21 6.39
C ALA A 42 1.02 9.77 5.62
N GLY A 43 0.53 10.96 6.01
CA GLY A 43 -0.54 11.66 5.28
C GLY A 43 -0.10 12.02 3.87
N GLN A 44 1.06 12.66 3.72
CA GLN A 44 1.61 12.98 2.39
C GLN A 44 1.87 11.74 1.54
N ALA A 45 2.32 10.64 2.16
CA ALA A 45 2.50 9.37 1.45
C ALA A 45 1.17 8.82 0.91
N LEU A 46 0.10 8.90 1.70
CA LEU A 46 -1.23 8.46 1.30
C LEU A 46 -1.80 9.33 0.18
N ASP A 47 -1.74 10.66 0.32
CA ASP A 47 -2.25 11.59 -0.70
C ASP A 47 -1.53 11.38 -2.04
N ALA A 48 -0.19 11.31 -2.02
CA ALA A 48 0.62 11.07 -3.20
C ALA A 48 0.37 9.68 -3.82
N ALA A 49 0.02 8.68 -3.01
CA ALA A 49 -0.39 7.38 -3.52
C ALA A 49 -1.76 7.47 -4.21
N LEU A 50 -2.75 8.10 -3.56
CA LEU A 50 -4.10 8.25 -4.11
C LEU A 50 -4.12 9.05 -5.42
N GLU A 51 -3.31 10.12 -5.54
CA GLU A 51 -3.18 10.87 -6.80
C GLU A 51 -2.69 10.02 -7.98
N ARG A 52 -1.93 8.94 -7.71
CA ARG A 52 -1.38 8.04 -8.73
C ARG A 52 -2.28 6.85 -9.04
N ILE A 53 -3.38 6.71 -8.30
CA ILE A 53 -4.39 5.70 -8.54
C ILE A 53 -5.43 6.35 -9.47
N GLY A 54 -5.82 5.62 -10.52
CA GLY A 54 -6.79 6.14 -11.49
C GLY A 54 -8.12 6.49 -10.83
N HIS A 55 -8.86 7.42 -11.43
CA HIS A 55 -10.23 7.69 -11.03
C HIS A 55 -11.04 6.37 -11.09
N GLU A 56 -11.74 6.02 -10.00
CA GLU A 56 -12.52 4.78 -9.80
C GLU A 56 -11.71 3.48 -9.53
N ASP A 57 -10.38 3.53 -9.39
CA ASP A 57 -9.61 2.38 -8.93
C ASP A 57 -9.78 2.18 -7.41
N ALA A 58 -10.22 0.98 -7.02
CA ALA A 58 -10.27 0.59 -5.62
C ALA A 58 -8.86 0.27 -5.10
N VAL A 59 -8.60 0.58 -3.84
CA VAL A 59 -7.27 0.39 -3.21
C VAL A 59 -7.41 -0.32 -1.88
N ILE A 60 -6.36 -1.04 -1.49
CA ILE A 60 -6.26 -1.66 -0.16
C ILE A 60 -5.18 -0.92 0.62
N ILE A 61 -5.57 -0.36 1.77
CA ILE A 61 -4.66 0.19 2.77
C ILE A 61 -4.45 -0.89 3.82
N TYR A 62 -3.21 -1.33 4.01
CA TYR A 62 -2.87 -2.33 5.02
C TYR A 62 -2.08 -1.67 6.15
N GLY A 63 -2.55 -1.77 7.38
CA GLY A 63 -1.81 -1.35 8.57
C GLY A 63 -0.85 -2.45 9.01
N GLY A 64 0.46 -2.18 8.98
CA GLY A 64 1.46 -3.06 9.57
C GLY A 64 1.24 -3.20 11.08
N ARG A 65 1.18 -4.43 11.59
CA ARG A 65 1.19 -4.70 13.04
C ARG A 65 2.55 -4.25 13.57
N GLY A 66 2.55 -3.20 14.40
CA GLY A 66 3.73 -2.78 15.17
C GLY A 66 4.17 -3.84 16.17
#